data_AF-A0A8T5EPX1-F1
#
_entry.id   AF-A0A8T5EPX1-F1
#
_cell.length_a   1.000
_cell.length_b   1.000
_cell.length_c   1.000
_cell.angle_alpha   90.00
_cell.angle_beta   90.00
_cell.angle_gamma   90.00
#
_symmetry.space_group_name_H-M   'P 1'
#
loop_
_entity.id
_entity.type
_entity.pdbx_description
1 polymer ?
#
loop_
_entity_poly.entity_id
_entity_poly.type
_entity_poly.pdbx_seq_one_letter_code
_entity_poly.pdbx_strand_id
1 'polypeptide(L)'
;MREKSTFYISFFLFIMILSSPISIAEDETNDWYVEGGNSVLMEHYTATWCDVCAKIDPWISNFVDDRGSRLIRIALHDPVNDPLGDSITSERLSNFPDGQDLAPSFWFDSDNQIKGLVAPVDLDRALLNSESNRDSDTSISILVSKDEINNSLKLVVDFFSEDNISDSQASIFLLEDTSIDKSLATNGITWHEDVTKGYVNIDILENHSNGDILTDSNFNSGFSNISIVRTSDGYTVNLDYILSDEDINDISIAAAHEYTDDGQRSTLGAASLLLGQPSNNDGISIFIPFITITIVSALILFKDRFL
;
A
#
# COMPACT_ATOMS: atom_id res chain seq x y z
N MET A 1 23.14 50.56 10.37
CA MET A 1 23.81 49.24 10.29
C MET A 1 22.82 48.07 10.31
N ARG A 2 21.80 48.08 11.18
CA ARG A 2 20.80 47.00 11.29
C ARG A 2 20.02 46.70 9.99
N GLU A 3 19.66 47.74 9.22
CA GLU A 3 18.90 47.59 7.96
C GLU A 3 19.69 47.00 6.79
N LYS A 4 21.03 47.17 6.76
CA LYS A 4 21.86 46.54 5.73
C LYS A 4 21.99 45.04 6.01
N SER A 5 22.07 44.67 7.29
CA SER A 5 22.18 43.28 7.73
C SER A 5 20.93 42.45 7.41
N THR A 6 19.72 43.00 7.55
CA THR A 6 18.48 42.28 7.19
C THR A 6 18.33 42.06 5.69
N PHE A 7 18.77 43.03 4.87
CA PHE A 7 18.77 42.86 3.41
C PHE A 7 19.70 41.74 2.95
N TYR A 8 20.92 41.65 3.52
CA TYR A 8 21.85 40.57 3.19
C TYR A 8 21.34 39.20 3.66
N ILE A 9 20.64 39.13 4.80
CA ILE A 9 20.06 37.87 5.30
C ILE A 9 18.90 37.40 4.40
N SER A 10 17.98 38.28 4.00
CA SER A 10 16.91 37.92 3.05
C SER A 10 17.45 37.54 1.67
N PHE A 11 18.48 38.24 1.19
CA PHE A 11 19.10 37.92 -0.10
C PHE A 11 19.84 36.57 -0.05
N PHE A 12 20.48 36.25 1.08
CA PHE A 12 21.14 34.97 1.30
C PHE A 12 20.13 33.81 1.43
N LEU A 13 19.02 34.01 2.14
CA LEU A 13 17.91 33.04 2.21
C LEU A 13 17.28 32.81 0.83
N PHE A 14 17.09 33.86 0.04
CA PHE A 14 16.56 33.74 -1.32
C PHE A 14 17.54 32.95 -2.23
N ILE A 15 18.85 33.19 -2.14
CA ILE A 15 19.86 32.44 -2.88
C ILE A 15 19.95 30.97 -2.44
N MET A 16 19.78 30.66 -1.14
CA MET A 16 19.75 29.26 -0.68
C MET A 16 18.55 28.48 -1.22
N ILE A 17 17.41 29.14 -1.45
CA ILE A 17 16.23 28.53 -2.07
C ILE A 17 16.46 28.28 -3.59
N LEU A 18 17.30 29.10 -4.24
CA LEU A 18 17.66 28.94 -5.66
C LEU A 18 18.78 27.91 -5.90
N SER A 19 19.52 27.50 -4.88
CA SER A 19 20.70 26.62 -5.03
C SER A 19 20.43 25.12 -4.92
N SER A 20 19.17 24.70 -4.85
CA SER A 20 18.82 23.27 -4.87
C SER A 20 18.10 22.92 -6.17
N PRO A 21 18.80 22.61 -7.27
CA PRO A 21 18.19 21.71 -8.22
C PRO A 21 18.07 20.37 -7.50
N ILE A 22 16.86 20.01 -7.04
CA ILE A 22 16.54 18.59 -6.91
C ILE A 22 16.44 18.12 -8.37
N SER A 23 17.59 17.78 -8.94
CA SER A 23 17.65 16.92 -10.10
C SER A 23 17.26 15.55 -9.57
N ILE A 24 15.99 15.18 -9.68
CA ILE A 24 15.64 13.76 -9.77
C ILE A 24 16.29 13.35 -11.09
N ALA A 25 17.44 12.68 -11.00
CA ALA A 25 17.91 11.92 -12.13
C ALA A 25 16.81 10.87 -12.38
N GLU A 26 16.11 10.98 -13.51
CA GLU A 26 15.50 9.80 -14.13
C GLU A 26 16.66 8.87 -14.45
N ASP A 27 17.05 8.06 -13.47
CA ASP A 27 17.75 6.83 -13.77
C ASP A 27 16.65 5.92 -14.35
N GLU A 28 16.82 5.47 -15.59
CA GLU A 28 15.98 4.44 -16.21
C GLU A 28 16.23 3.08 -15.50
N THR A 29 16.13 3.06 -14.17
CA THR A 29 16.18 1.84 -13.40
C THR A 29 14.80 1.22 -13.50
N ASN A 30 14.73 -0.03 -13.98
CA ASN A 30 13.55 -0.90 -13.90
C ASN A 30 13.27 -1.34 -12.44
N ASP A 31 13.49 -0.41 -11.51
CA ASP A 31 13.44 -0.60 -10.08
C ASP A 31 12.41 0.39 -9.52
N TRP A 32 11.48 -0.13 -8.73
CA TRP A 32 10.45 0.63 -8.04
C TRP A 32 10.68 0.52 -6.55
N TYR A 33 10.48 1.62 -5.82
CA TYR A 33 10.76 1.68 -4.39
C TYR A 33 9.72 2.52 -3.65
N VAL A 34 9.31 2.04 -2.47
CA VAL A 34 8.54 2.81 -1.50
C VAL A 34 9.03 2.49 -0.08
N GLU A 35 8.92 3.48 0.80
CA GLU A 35 9.02 3.31 2.25
C GLU A 35 7.73 3.85 2.87
N GLY A 36 7.16 3.08 3.80
CA GLY A 36 5.86 3.35 4.41
C GLY A 36 5.67 2.54 5.69
N GLY A 37 4.43 2.12 5.96
CA GLY A 37 4.08 1.37 7.17
C GLY A 37 2.79 1.86 7.84
N ASN A 38 2.43 3.12 7.62
CA ASN A 38 1.30 3.76 8.30
C ASN A 38 -0.06 3.59 7.59
N SER A 39 -0.14 2.73 6.56
CA SER A 39 -1.37 2.50 5.81
C SER A 39 -2.26 1.50 6.52
N VAL A 40 -3.57 1.69 6.45
CA VAL A 40 -4.58 0.69 6.86
C VAL A 40 -4.79 -0.29 5.72
N LEU A 41 -4.75 -1.58 6.02
CA LEU A 41 -5.04 -2.64 5.07
C LEU A 41 -6.55 -2.90 5.07
N MET A 42 -7.18 -2.83 3.91
CA MET A 42 -8.60 -3.07 3.71
C MET A 42 -8.82 -4.33 2.88
N GLU A 43 -9.30 -5.39 3.52
CA GLU A 43 -9.73 -6.59 2.83
C GLU A 43 -11.16 -6.41 2.29
N HIS A 44 -11.32 -6.47 0.97
CA HIS A 44 -12.62 -6.37 0.31
C HIS A 44 -13.00 -7.72 -0.32
N TYR A 45 -13.90 -8.46 0.32
CA TYR A 45 -14.51 -9.66 -0.27
C TYR A 45 -15.61 -9.27 -1.25
N THR A 46 -15.50 -9.68 -2.51
CA THR A 46 -16.44 -9.34 -3.60
C THR A 46 -16.68 -10.52 -4.54
N ALA A 47 -17.61 -10.35 -5.51
CA ALA A 47 -17.82 -11.30 -6.57
C ALA A 47 -18.46 -10.69 -7.84
N THR A 48 -18.06 -11.20 -9.00
CA THR A 48 -18.58 -10.93 -10.35
C THR A 48 -20.02 -11.40 -10.57
N TRP A 49 -20.56 -12.23 -9.66
CA TRP A 49 -21.96 -12.67 -9.65
C TRP A 49 -22.83 -11.92 -8.65
N CYS A 50 -22.23 -11.06 -7.83
CA CYS A 50 -22.92 -10.37 -6.76
C CYS A 50 -23.52 -9.04 -7.26
N ASP A 51 -24.86 -8.96 -7.31
CA ASP A 51 -25.62 -7.78 -7.73
C ASP A 51 -25.40 -6.56 -6.81
N VAL A 52 -25.14 -6.81 -5.52
CA VAL A 52 -24.86 -5.73 -4.55
C VAL A 52 -23.46 -5.17 -4.78
N CYS A 53 -22.50 -6.03 -5.12
CA CYS A 53 -21.11 -5.69 -5.40
C CYS A 53 -21.01 -4.79 -6.64
N ALA A 54 -21.83 -5.03 -7.67
CA ALA A 54 -21.93 -4.16 -8.85
C ALA A 54 -22.34 -2.70 -8.55
N LYS A 55 -22.87 -2.41 -7.36
CA LYS A 55 -23.15 -1.03 -6.90
C LYS A 55 -21.99 -0.39 -6.15
N ILE A 56 -21.01 -1.17 -5.72
CA ILE A 56 -19.88 -0.75 -4.88
C ILE A 56 -18.58 -0.76 -5.67
N ASP A 57 -18.27 -1.85 -6.38
CA ASP A 57 -17.04 -2.03 -7.16
C ASP A 57 -16.72 -0.81 -8.07
N PRO A 58 -17.69 -0.16 -8.76
CA PRO A 58 -17.35 0.96 -9.65
C PRO A 58 -16.82 2.23 -8.96
N TRP A 59 -17.01 2.38 -7.65
CA TRP A 59 -16.55 3.57 -6.92
C TRP A 59 -15.59 3.26 -5.77
N ILE A 60 -15.46 2.00 -5.37
CA ILE A 60 -14.63 1.64 -4.21
C ILE A 60 -13.14 1.94 -4.44
N SER A 61 -12.65 1.78 -5.66
CA SER A 61 -11.25 2.11 -6.01
C SER A 61 -11.01 3.61 -5.95
N ASN A 62 -11.93 4.42 -6.51
CA ASN A 62 -11.88 5.88 -6.36
C ASN A 62 -11.90 6.30 -4.87
N PHE A 63 -12.64 5.58 -4.02
CA PHE A 63 -12.61 5.81 -2.58
C PHE A 63 -11.22 5.55 -2.00
N VAL A 64 -10.54 4.48 -2.40
CA VAL A 64 -9.16 4.17 -1.97
C VAL A 64 -8.18 5.23 -2.47
N ASP A 65 -8.23 5.56 -3.76
CA ASP A 65 -7.36 6.57 -4.40
C ASP A 65 -7.46 7.94 -3.73
N ASP A 66 -8.68 8.37 -3.38
CA ASP A 66 -8.90 9.64 -2.68
C ASP A 66 -8.27 9.68 -1.28
N ARG A 67 -7.93 8.53 -0.69
CA ARG A 67 -7.23 8.44 0.61
C ARG A 67 -5.71 8.27 0.44
N GLY A 68 -5.23 8.04 -0.78
CA GLY A 68 -3.82 7.91 -1.11
C GLY A 68 -3.14 6.85 -0.25
N SER A 69 -1.94 7.15 0.25
CA SER A 69 -1.14 6.21 1.04
C SER A 69 -1.72 5.84 2.41
N ARG A 70 -2.91 6.33 2.80
CA ARG A 70 -3.53 5.97 4.08
C ARG A 70 -4.28 4.65 4.04
N LEU A 71 -4.68 4.20 2.86
CA LEU A 71 -5.53 3.02 2.70
C LEU A 71 -5.01 2.16 1.55
N ILE A 72 -4.82 0.88 1.83
CA ILE A 72 -4.46 -0.12 0.83
C ILE A 72 -5.62 -1.08 0.74
N ARG A 73 -6.19 -1.28 -0.44
CA ARG A 73 -7.22 -2.28 -0.64
C ARG A 73 -6.61 -3.55 -1.22
N ILE A 74 -7.09 -4.69 -0.77
CA ILE A 74 -6.95 -5.97 -1.46
C ILE A 74 -8.34 -6.50 -1.81
N ALA A 75 -8.59 -6.77 -3.09
CA ALA A 75 -9.83 -7.36 -3.54
C ALA A 75 -9.71 -8.89 -3.59
N LEU A 76 -10.60 -9.55 -2.87
CA LEU A 76 -10.68 -10.99 -2.70
C LEU A 76 -11.97 -11.49 -3.35
N HIS A 77 -11.85 -12.11 -4.51
CA HIS A 77 -12.99 -12.66 -5.24
C HIS A 77 -13.40 -14.04 -4.72
N ASP A 78 -14.70 -14.35 -4.75
CA ASP A 78 -15.24 -15.66 -4.34
C ASP A 78 -14.52 -16.85 -5.02
N PRO A 79 -13.90 -17.77 -4.25
CA PRO A 79 -13.07 -18.84 -4.81
C PRO A 79 -13.82 -19.92 -5.60
N VAL A 80 -15.16 -19.98 -5.55
CA VAL A 80 -15.92 -21.11 -6.13
C VAL A 80 -16.53 -20.79 -7.49
N ASN A 81 -17.23 -19.66 -7.61
CA ASN A 81 -18.01 -19.34 -8.81
C ASN A 81 -17.62 -17.99 -9.42
N ASP A 82 -16.41 -17.52 -9.15
CA ASP A 82 -15.87 -16.28 -9.71
C ASP A 82 -14.66 -16.57 -10.62
N PRO A 83 -14.61 -16.05 -11.84
CA PRO A 83 -13.45 -16.17 -12.73
C PRO A 83 -12.16 -15.55 -12.16
N LEU A 84 -12.27 -14.62 -11.21
CA LEU A 84 -11.14 -13.96 -10.55
C LEU A 84 -10.83 -14.54 -9.17
N GLY A 85 -11.63 -15.49 -8.68
CA GLY A 85 -11.45 -16.10 -7.38
C GLY A 85 -10.42 -17.23 -7.39
N ASP A 86 -9.68 -17.38 -6.28
CA ASP A 86 -8.70 -18.43 -6.10
C ASP A 86 -8.55 -18.84 -4.62
N SER A 87 -7.61 -19.74 -4.33
CA SER A 87 -7.36 -20.19 -2.96
C SER A 87 -6.88 -19.10 -1.99
N ILE A 88 -6.39 -17.96 -2.49
CA ILE A 88 -5.94 -16.83 -1.65
C ILE A 88 -7.10 -16.31 -0.82
N THR A 89 -8.29 -16.15 -1.44
CA THR A 89 -9.50 -15.73 -0.71
C THR A 89 -9.83 -16.69 0.42
N SER A 90 -9.73 -18.00 0.18
CA SER A 90 -10.02 -19.01 1.21
C SER A 90 -9.05 -18.94 2.37
N GLU A 91 -7.76 -18.81 2.08
CA GLU A 91 -6.72 -18.67 3.10
C GLU A 91 -6.90 -17.37 3.89
N ARG A 92 -6.99 -16.23 3.19
CA ARG A 92 -7.00 -14.91 3.81
C ARG A 92 -8.24 -14.70 4.67
N LEU A 93 -9.41 -15.17 4.22
CA LEU A 93 -10.66 -15.02 4.97
C LEU A 93 -10.91 -16.12 5.99
N SER A 94 -10.04 -17.14 6.10
CA SER A 94 -10.14 -18.18 7.15
C SER A 94 -10.01 -17.61 8.57
N ASN A 95 -9.41 -16.42 8.69
CA ASN A 95 -9.28 -15.68 9.95
C ASN A 95 -10.60 -15.08 10.45
N PHE A 96 -11.63 -15.01 9.59
CA PHE A 96 -12.92 -14.42 9.95
C PHE A 96 -13.98 -15.51 10.04
N PRO A 97 -14.68 -15.64 11.18
CA PRO A 97 -15.91 -16.41 11.24
C PRO A 97 -16.86 -15.89 10.16
N ASP A 98 -17.35 -16.79 9.30
CA ASP A 98 -18.29 -16.48 8.23
C ASP A 98 -17.74 -15.43 7.24
N GLY A 99 -16.41 -15.42 7.02
CA GLY A 99 -15.72 -14.45 6.15
C GLY A 99 -16.18 -14.48 4.69
N GLN A 100 -16.66 -15.62 4.21
CA GLN A 100 -17.14 -15.81 2.84
C GLN A 100 -18.66 -15.90 2.73
N ASP A 101 -19.40 -15.65 3.82
CA ASP A 101 -20.86 -15.86 3.83
C ASP A 101 -21.64 -14.80 3.06
N LEU A 102 -21.07 -13.60 2.88
CA LEU A 102 -21.77 -12.48 2.27
C LEU A 102 -20.82 -11.54 1.53
N ALA A 103 -21.02 -11.41 0.22
CA ALA A 103 -20.40 -10.38 -0.59
C ALA A 103 -21.37 -9.17 -0.78
N PRO A 104 -20.88 -7.92 -0.77
CA PRO A 104 -19.52 -7.55 -0.40
C PRO A 104 -19.34 -7.51 1.12
N SER A 105 -18.12 -7.73 1.58
CA SER A 105 -17.72 -7.52 2.98
C SER A 105 -16.35 -6.84 3.05
N PHE A 106 -16.15 -6.04 4.08
CA PHE A 106 -14.97 -5.21 4.28
C PHE A 106 -14.43 -5.41 5.69
N TRP A 107 -13.11 -5.46 5.81
CA TRP A 107 -12.37 -5.40 7.07
C TRP A 107 -11.27 -4.34 6.92
N PHE A 108 -10.92 -3.69 8.02
CA PHE A 108 -9.86 -2.70 8.09
C PHE A 108 -8.91 -3.14 9.20
N ASP A 109 -7.68 -3.49 8.83
CA ASP A 109 -6.68 -4.14 9.68
C ASP A 109 -7.20 -5.43 10.33
N SER A 110 -7.92 -6.25 9.55
CA SER A 110 -8.57 -7.46 10.05
C SER A 110 -9.60 -7.23 11.19
N ASP A 111 -10.08 -6.00 11.37
CA ASP A 111 -11.18 -5.65 12.29
C ASP A 111 -12.23 -4.78 11.55
N ASN A 112 -13.16 -4.16 12.30
CA ASN A 112 -14.14 -3.19 11.80
C ASN A 112 -14.99 -3.73 10.64
N GLN A 113 -15.50 -4.96 10.79
CA GLN A 113 -16.26 -5.62 9.75
C GLN A 113 -17.52 -4.83 9.33
N ILE A 114 -17.65 -4.60 8.03
CA ILE A 114 -18.85 -4.04 7.40
C ILE A 114 -19.32 -5.00 6.31
N LYS A 115 -20.61 -5.37 6.31
CA LYS A 115 -21.18 -6.29 5.30
C LYS A 115 -22.31 -5.64 4.50
N GLY A 116 -22.41 -6.01 3.24
CA GLY A 116 -23.50 -5.62 2.34
C GLY A 116 -23.34 -4.21 1.76
N LEU A 117 -24.48 -3.59 1.45
CA LEU A 117 -24.48 -2.25 0.85
C LEU A 117 -23.96 -1.21 1.86
N VAL A 118 -22.91 -0.49 1.47
CA VAL A 118 -22.21 0.47 2.33
C VAL A 118 -22.21 1.87 1.71
N ALA A 119 -22.15 2.91 2.56
CA ALA A 119 -21.90 4.28 2.13
C ALA A 119 -20.44 4.68 2.41
N PRO A 120 -19.83 5.60 1.62
CA PRO A 120 -18.45 6.03 1.84
C PRO A 120 -18.14 6.50 3.27
N VAL A 121 -19.11 7.14 3.95
CA VAL A 121 -18.96 7.60 5.34
C VAL A 121 -18.76 6.46 6.34
N ASP A 122 -19.32 5.28 6.07
CA ASP A 122 -19.15 4.12 6.94
C ASP A 122 -17.72 3.57 6.84
N LEU A 123 -17.18 3.54 5.61
CA LEU A 123 -15.79 3.15 5.33
C LEU A 123 -14.79 4.16 5.88
N ASP A 124 -15.05 5.47 5.75
CA ASP A 124 -14.22 6.52 6.36
C ASP A 124 -14.16 6.37 7.88
N ARG A 125 -15.29 6.04 8.51
CA ARG A 125 -15.33 5.82 9.96
C ARG A 125 -14.54 4.57 10.35
N ALA A 126 -14.61 3.49 9.58
CA ALA A 126 -13.83 2.29 9.82
C ALA A 126 -12.32 2.56 9.67
N LEU A 127 -11.92 3.26 8.62
CA LEU A 127 -10.54 3.72 8.41
C LEU A 127 -10.03 4.53 9.60
N LEU A 128 -10.77 5.57 10.01
CA LEU A 128 -10.37 6.42 11.15
C LEU A 128 -10.30 5.63 12.47
N ASN A 129 -11.14 4.60 12.64
CA ASN A 129 -11.09 3.73 13.80
C ASN A 129 -9.80 2.89 13.81
N SER A 130 -9.48 2.25 12.68
CA SER A 130 -8.24 1.48 12.54
C SER A 130 -7.00 2.35 12.72
N GLU A 131 -6.94 3.54 12.11
CA GLU A 131 -5.84 4.49 12.33
C GLU A 131 -5.71 4.92 13.80
N SER A 132 -6.83 5.05 14.53
CA SER A 132 -6.82 5.45 15.94
C SER A 132 -6.47 4.31 16.90
N ASN A 133 -6.59 3.05 16.47
CA ASN A 133 -6.31 1.88 17.32
C ASN A 133 -4.84 1.46 17.29
N ARG A 134 -4.05 2.00 16.36
CA ARG A 134 -2.61 1.74 16.28
C ARG A 134 -1.84 2.70 17.18
N ASP A 135 -1.03 2.14 18.08
CA ASP A 135 -0.13 2.92 18.94
C ASP A 135 1.15 3.35 18.19
N SER A 136 1.61 2.52 17.25
CA SER A 136 2.77 2.76 16.38
C SER A 136 2.71 1.85 15.15
N ASP A 137 3.38 2.27 14.07
CA ASP A 137 3.46 1.49 12.84
C ASP A 137 4.86 0.87 12.64
N THR A 138 4.91 -0.38 12.18
CA THR A 138 6.13 -0.99 11.64
C THR A 138 6.51 -0.29 10.34
N SER A 139 7.74 0.22 10.23
CA SER A 139 8.22 0.76 8.96
C SER A 139 8.46 -0.39 7.98
N ILE A 140 8.02 -0.20 6.73
CA ILE A 140 8.11 -1.21 5.68
C ILE A 140 8.67 -0.55 4.43
N SER A 141 9.69 -1.16 3.82
CA SER A 141 10.12 -0.78 2.47
C SER A 141 9.95 -1.92 1.48
N ILE A 142 9.49 -1.58 0.28
CA ILE A 142 9.30 -2.53 -0.82
C ILE A 142 10.18 -2.05 -1.96
N LEU A 143 11.08 -2.91 -2.41
CA LEU A 143 11.87 -2.75 -3.62
C LEU A 143 11.45 -3.83 -4.61
N VAL A 144 11.13 -3.43 -5.83
CA VAL A 144 10.80 -4.35 -6.92
C VAL A 144 11.73 -4.06 -8.09
N SER A 145 12.35 -5.10 -8.64
CA SER A 145 13.20 -5.02 -9.83
C SER A 145 12.70 -5.97 -10.89
N LYS A 146 12.63 -5.53 -12.15
CA LYS A 146 12.26 -6.41 -13.26
C LYS A 146 13.45 -7.16 -13.83
N ASP A 147 13.36 -8.50 -13.85
CA ASP A 147 14.28 -9.38 -14.56
C ASP A 147 13.76 -9.65 -15.98
N GLU A 148 14.28 -8.88 -16.94
CA GLU A 148 13.90 -8.99 -18.37
C GLU A 148 14.25 -10.35 -19.00
N ILE A 149 15.20 -11.11 -18.43
CA ILE A 149 15.61 -12.40 -19.00
C ILE A 149 14.57 -13.47 -18.67
N ASN A 150 14.10 -13.47 -17.42
CA ASN A 150 13.16 -14.46 -16.92
C ASN A 150 11.70 -13.99 -16.99
N ASN A 151 11.47 -12.76 -17.46
CA ASN A 151 10.18 -12.07 -17.41
C ASN A 151 9.56 -12.17 -16.00
N SER A 152 10.34 -11.81 -14.98
CA SER A 152 9.92 -11.95 -13.58
C SER A 152 10.18 -10.67 -12.81
N LEU A 153 9.42 -10.46 -11.74
CA LEU A 153 9.67 -9.45 -10.74
C LEU A 153 10.48 -10.07 -9.60
N LYS A 154 11.48 -9.36 -9.14
CA LYS A 154 12.24 -9.66 -7.92
C LYS A 154 11.83 -8.67 -6.87
N LEU A 155 11.34 -9.16 -5.74
CA LEU A 155 10.81 -8.34 -4.67
C LEU A 155 11.69 -8.51 -3.44
N VAL A 156 12.05 -7.40 -2.82
CA VAL A 156 12.73 -7.32 -1.54
C VAL A 156 11.87 -6.46 -0.63
N VAL A 157 11.33 -7.06 0.43
CA VAL A 157 10.47 -6.39 1.40
C VAL A 157 11.15 -6.40 2.75
N ASP A 158 11.51 -5.22 3.24
CA ASP A 158 12.09 -5.03 4.57
C ASP A 158 11.01 -4.57 5.54
N PHE A 159 11.00 -5.20 6.70
CA PHE A 159 10.13 -4.84 7.81
C PHE A 159 10.99 -4.46 9.00
N PHE A 160 10.94 -3.19 9.38
CA PHE A 160 11.76 -2.63 10.46
C PHE A 160 10.97 -2.66 11.77
N SER A 161 11.20 -3.71 12.57
CA SER A 161 10.57 -3.92 13.87
C SER A 161 11.65 -4.28 14.88
N GLU A 162 11.96 -3.34 15.79
CA GLU A 162 12.89 -3.57 16.90
C GLU A 162 12.29 -4.52 17.95
N ASP A 163 10.97 -4.56 18.05
CA ASP A 163 10.25 -5.41 19.00
C ASP A 163 10.07 -6.82 18.42
N ASN A 164 10.39 -7.82 19.24
CA ASN A 164 9.99 -9.20 18.99
C ASN A 164 8.53 -9.35 19.39
N ILE A 165 7.64 -9.24 18.41
CA ILE A 165 6.21 -9.45 18.59
C ILE A 165 5.92 -10.93 18.39
N SER A 166 5.38 -11.56 19.43
CA SER A 166 4.96 -12.96 19.42
C SER A 166 3.87 -13.17 18.37
N ASP A 167 3.91 -14.33 17.71
CA ASP A 167 2.91 -14.73 16.71
C ASP A 167 2.72 -13.68 15.60
N SER A 168 3.83 -13.02 15.23
CA SER A 168 3.88 -12.09 14.11
C SER A 168 4.09 -12.82 12.79
N GLN A 169 3.59 -12.21 11.72
CA GLN A 169 3.67 -12.73 10.37
C GLN A 169 3.82 -11.60 9.34
N ALA A 170 4.42 -11.94 8.20
CA ALA A 170 4.51 -11.08 7.03
C ALA A 170 3.53 -11.57 5.96
N SER A 171 2.64 -10.66 5.55
CA SER A 171 1.69 -10.86 4.46
C SER A 171 2.09 -10.01 3.27
N ILE A 172 2.43 -10.62 2.14
CA ILE A 172 2.82 -9.90 0.91
C ILE A 172 1.90 -10.33 -0.22
N PHE A 173 1.32 -9.35 -0.90
CA PHE A 173 0.33 -9.50 -1.96
C PHE A 173 0.86 -8.92 -3.27
N LEU A 174 0.55 -9.60 -4.37
CA LEU A 174 0.56 -9.03 -5.70
C LEU A 174 -0.88 -8.81 -6.12
N LEU A 175 -1.18 -7.57 -6.50
CA LEU A 175 -2.49 -7.11 -6.93
C LEU A 175 -2.41 -6.73 -8.41
N GLU A 176 -3.49 -6.97 -9.14
CA GLU A 176 -3.62 -6.64 -10.55
C GLU A 176 -4.95 -5.94 -10.82
N ASP A 177 -4.91 -4.85 -11.58
CA ASP A 177 -6.08 -4.28 -12.22
C ASP A 177 -6.35 -5.04 -13.52
N THR A 178 -7.51 -5.68 -13.62
CA THR A 178 -7.75 -6.66 -14.67
C THR A 178 -9.16 -6.60 -15.23
N SER A 179 -9.30 -7.10 -16.47
CA SER A 179 -10.58 -7.18 -17.14
C SER A 179 -11.02 -8.61 -17.41
N ILE A 180 -12.32 -8.86 -17.28
CA ILE A 180 -12.94 -10.13 -17.62
C ILE A 180 -13.86 -9.99 -18.82
N ASP A 181 -14.08 -11.10 -19.54
CA ASP A 181 -15.04 -11.13 -20.62
C ASP A 181 -16.47 -10.86 -20.11
N LYS A 182 -17.27 -10.15 -20.92
CA LYS A 182 -18.66 -9.80 -20.59
C LYS A 182 -19.54 -11.02 -20.31
N SER A 183 -19.23 -12.18 -20.88
CA SER A 183 -19.96 -13.43 -20.62
C SER A 183 -19.72 -14.00 -19.23
N LEU A 184 -18.60 -13.62 -18.58
CA LEU A 184 -18.24 -14.02 -17.21
C LEU A 184 -18.69 -12.97 -16.18
N ALA A 185 -18.83 -11.71 -16.59
CA ALA A 185 -19.33 -10.60 -15.76
C ALA A 185 -20.85 -10.65 -15.55
N THR A 186 -21.35 -11.61 -14.80
CA THR A 186 -22.82 -11.80 -14.61
C THR A 186 -23.50 -10.62 -13.91
N ASN A 187 -22.78 -9.86 -13.07
CA ASN A 187 -23.24 -8.61 -12.46
C ASN A 187 -23.07 -7.36 -13.35
N GLY A 188 -22.50 -7.52 -14.55
CA GLY A 188 -22.27 -6.46 -15.54
C GLY A 188 -20.96 -5.68 -15.41
N ILE A 189 -20.13 -5.97 -14.39
CA ILE A 189 -18.84 -5.31 -14.17
C ILE A 189 -17.70 -6.12 -14.77
N THR A 190 -16.97 -5.51 -15.71
CA THR A 190 -15.87 -6.18 -16.44
C THR A 190 -14.49 -5.72 -16.02
N TRP A 191 -14.35 -4.54 -15.40
CA TRP A 191 -13.09 -4.00 -14.92
C TRP A 191 -13.05 -4.15 -13.40
N HIS A 192 -11.97 -4.71 -12.89
CA HIS A 192 -11.79 -5.03 -11.47
C HIS A 192 -10.40 -4.56 -11.06
N GLU A 193 -10.33 -3.81 -9.97
CA GLU A 193 -9.10 -3.20 -9.47
C GLU A 193 -8.70 -3.82 -8.14
N ASP A 194 -7.40 -3.78 -7.85
CA ASP A 194 -6.76 -4.37 -6.66
C ASP A 194 -6.99 -5.87 -6.52
N VAL A 195 -7.19 -6.61 -7.63
CA VAL A 195 -7.50 -8.05 -7.59
C VAL A 195 -6.28 -8.82 -7.12
N THR A 196 -6.43 -9.60 -6.05
CA THR A 196 -5.31 -10.39 -5.54
C THR A 196 -4.95 -11.52 -6.50
N LYS A 197 -3.69 -11.57 -6.96
CA LYS A 197 -3.15 -12.59 -7.87
C LYS A 197 -2.01 -13.39 -7.27
N GLY A 198 -1.29 -12.81 -6.32
CA GLY A 198 -0.24 -13.48 -5.56
C GLY A 198 -0.39 -13.18 -4.09
N TYR A 199 -0.12 -14.16 -3.25
CA TYR A 199 -0.10 -13.98 -1.79
C TYR A 199 0.85 -14.98 -1.14
N VAL A 200 1.70 -14.46 -0.26
CA VAL A 200 2.52 -15.25 0.64
C VAL A 200 2.29 -14.79 2.07
N ASN A 201 2.10 -15.78 2.96
CA ASN A 201 2.03 -15.57 4.40
C ASN A 201 3.18 -16.33 5.09
N ILE A 202 3.92 -15.64 5.95
CA ILE A 202 5.15 -16.16 6.55
C ILE A 202 5.14 -15.83 8.05
N ASP A 203 5.26 -16.84 8.91
CA ASP A 203 5.49 -16.64 10.34
C ASP A 203 6.88 -16.06 10.60
N ILE A 204 6.94 -15.05 11.46
CA ILE A 204 8.17 -14.44 11.94
C ILE A 204 8.48 -15.08 13.29
N LEU A 205 9.35 -16.09 13.27
CA LEU A 205 9.68 -16.87 14.45
C LEU A 205 10.62 -16.10 15.40
N GLU A 206 10.21 -15.96 16.66
CA GLU A 206 10.91 -15.18 17.70
C GLU A 206 12.36 -15.64 18.00
N ASN A 207 12.67 -16.91 17.73
CA ASN A 207 13.94 -17.54 18.13
C ASN A 207 15.02 -17.52 17.03
N HIS A 208 14.85 -16.70 15.99
CA HIS A 208 15.78 -16.65 14.87
C HIS A 208 16.99 -15.76 15.15
N SER A 209 18.20 -16.30 14.92
CA SER A 209 19.43 -15.53 15.07
C SER A 209 19.65 -14.65 13.84
N ASN A 210 20.31 -13.51 14.03
CA ASN A 210 20.65 -12.62 12.92
C ASN A 210 21.45 -13.37 11.83
N GLY A 211 21.01 -13.24 10.59
CA GLY A 211 21.61 -13.92 9.43
C GLY A 211 21.11 -15.35 9.18
N ASP A 212 20.21 -15.87 10.02
CA ASP A 212 19.49 -17.12 9.71
C ASP A 212 18.58 -16.89 8.49
N ILE A 213 18.57 -17.87 7.57
CA ILE A 213 17.75 -17.85 6.36
C ILE A 213 16.66 -18.92 6.50
N LEU A 214 15.41 -18.50 6.42
CA LEU A 214 14.23 -19.36 6.31
C LEU A 214 13.71 -19.39 4.88
N THR A 215 13.12 -20.51 4.47
CA THR A 215 12.50 -20.66 3.14
C THR A 215 11.04 -21.14 3.21
N ASP A 216 10.55 -21.42 4.41
CA ASP A 216 9.21 -21.96 4.62
C ASP A 216 8.20 -20.81 4.78
N SER A 217 7.04 -20.98 4.14
CA SER A 217 5.88 -20.08 4.24
C SER A 217 4.67 -20.89 4.70
N ASN A 218 3.78 -20.29 5.48
CA ASN A 218 2.51 -20.93 5.87
C ASN A 218 1.59 -21.12 4.68
N PHE A 219 1.59 -20.15 3.78
CA PHE A 219 0.83 -20.16 2.55
C PHE A 219 1.63 -19.44 1.46
N ASN A 220 1.55 -19.96 0.23
CA ASN A 220 2.11 -19.32 -0.94
C ASN A 220 1.25 -19.65 -2.17
N SER A 221 0.80 -18.61 -2.86
CA SER A 221 0.23 -18.67 -4.20
C SER A 221 0.91 -17.60 -5.06
N GLY A 222 1.47 -18.01 -6.20
CA GLY A 222 2.07 -17.10 -7.19
C GLY A 222 3.55 -16.76 -7.01
N PHE A 223 4.12 -16.88 -5.80
CA PHE A 223 5.52 -16.52 -5.57
C PHE A 223 6.48 -17.72 -5.57
N SER A 224 7.75 -17.45 -5.82
CA SER A 224 8.84 -18.42 -5.83
C SER A 224 10.11 -17.85 -5.20
N ASN A 225 11.13 -18.68 -5.00
CA ASN A 225 12.43 -18.26 -4.43
C ASN A 225 12.32 -17.49 -3.10
N ILE A 226 11.33 -17.86 -2.27
CA ILE A 226 11.05 -17.20 -1.00
C ILE A 226 12.23 -17.44 -0.05
N SER A 227 12.77 -16.36 0.50
CA SER A 227 13.73 -16.42 1.59
C SER A 227 13.51 -15.29 2.56
N ILE A 228 13.61 -15.60 3.85
CA ILE A 228 13.46 -14.63 4.94
C ILE A 228 14.78 -14.58 5.69
N VAL A 229 15.29 -13.38 5.89
CA VAL A 229 16.55 -13.12 6.57
C VAL A 229 16.28 -12.25 7.78
N ARG A 230 16.63 -12.72 8.98
CA ARG A 230 16.58 -11.89 10.19
C ARG A 230 17.72 -10.87 10.16
N THR A 231 17.38 -9.59 10.25
CA THR A 231 18.34 -8.48 10.36
C THR A 231 18.43 -7.99 11.80
N SER A 232 19.32 -7.03 12.08
CA SER A 232 19.45 -6.44 13.41
C SER A 232 18.26 -5.59 13.85
N ASP A 233 17.49 -5.10 12.88
CA ASP A 233 16.42 -4.11 12.99
C ASP A 233 15.07 -4.66 12.52
N GLY A 234 14.99 -5.95 12.21
CA GLY A 234 13.76 -6.59 11.76
C GLY A 234 14.04 -7.80 10.87
N TYR A 235 13.41 -7.85 9.70
CA TYR A 235 13.57 -8.94 8.75
C TYR A 235 13.36 -8.51 7.30
N THR A 236 14.06 -9.19 6.39
CA THR A 236 13.96 -9.00 4.94
C THR A 236 13.36 -10.24 4.30
N VAL A 237 12.32 -10.07 3.49
CA VAL A 237 11.73 -11.14 2.67
C VAL A 237 12.11 -10.90 1.21
N ASN A 238 12.76 -11.89 0.60
CA ASN A 238 13.05 -11.91 -0.83
C ASN A 238 12.14 -12.93 -1.50
N LEU A 239 11.56 -12.59 -2.64
CA LEU A 239 10.66 -13.46 -3.38
C LEU A 239 10.59 -13.03 -4.86
N ASP A 240 10.28 -13.99 -5.72
CA ASP A 240 10.18 -13.79 -7.16
C ASP A 240 8.76 -14.07 -7.64
N TYR A 241 8.26 -13.28 -8.59
CA TYR A 241 6.99 -13.50 -9.28
C TYR A 241 7.22 -13.59 -10.79
N ILE A 242 6.71 -14.63 -11.44
CA ILE A 242 6.84 -14.78 -12.89
C ILE A 242 5.67 -14.06 -13.56
N LEU A 243 5.98 -13.07 -14.41
CA LEU A 243 4.99 -12.41 -15.25
C LEU A 243 4.61 -13.35 -16.39
N SER A 244 3.32 -13.60 -16.53
CA SER A 244 2.75 -14.38 -17.63
C SER A 244 2.34 -13.45 -18.76
N ASP A 245 1.24 -12.74 -18.57
CA ASP A 245 0.61 -11.85 -19.57
C ASP A 245 0.18 -10.49 -18.96
N GLU A 246 0.46 -10.28 -17.67
CA GLU A 246 0.07 -9.09 -16.92
C GLU A 246 0.81 -7.84 -17.41
N ASP A 247 0.11 -6.71 -17.53
CA ASP A 247 0.74 -5.41 -17.77
C ASP A 247 1.35 -4.91 -16.45
N ILE A 248 2.64 -4.59 -16.45
CA ILE A 248 3.32 -4.09 -15.25
C ILE A 248 2.70 -2.81 -14.70
N ASN A 249 2.02 -2.03 -15.54
CA ASN A 249 1.35 -0.81 -15.10
C ASN A 249 0.11 -1.07 -14.25
N ASP A 250 -0.48 -2.26 -14.40
CA ASP A 250 -1.67 -2.69 -13.69
C ASP A 250 -1.30 -3.47 -12.42
N ILE A 251 0.00 -3.66 -12.13
CA ILE A 251 0.49 -4.39 -10.96
C ILE A 251 0.80 -3.44 -9.81
N SER A 252 0.33 -3.80 -8.62
CA SER A 252 0.81 -3.24 -7.37
C SER A 252 1.18 -4.33 -6.36
N ILE A 253 2.11 -4.00 -5.47
CA ILE A 253 2.54 -4.85 -4.37
C ILE A 253 2.05 -4.24 -3.08
N ALA A 254 1.43 -5.04 -2.22
CA ALA A 254 1.09 -4.65 -0.86
C ALA A 254 1.81 -5.56 0.14
N ALA A 255 2.35 -4.99 1.20
CA ALA A 255 2.98 -5.72 2.29
C ALA A 255 2.40 -5.26 3.62
N ALA A 256 2.15 -6.22 4.51
CA ALA A 256 1.65 -5.97 5.85
C ALA A 256 2.44 -6.79 6.88
N HIS A 257 2.85 -6.14 7.96
CA HIS A 257 3.28 -6.80 9.19
C HIS A 257 2.06 -6.98 10.07
N GLU A 258 1.77 -8.20 10.46
CA GLU A 258 0.58 -8.55 11.22
C GLU A 258 0.95 -9.42 12.40
N TYR A 259 0.06 -9.52 13.38
CA TYR A 259 0.17 -10.48 14.47
C TYR A 259 -1.18 -11.10 14.75
N THR A 260 -1.16 -12.25 15.41
CA THR A 260 -2.37 -12.93 15.88
C THR A 260 -2.37 -12.95 17.39
N ASP A 261 -3.46 -12.46 18.00
CA ASP A 261 -3.71 -12.57 19.44
C ASP A 261 -5.11 -13.18 19.67
N ASP A 262 -5.19 -14.22 20.50
CA ASP A 262 -6.42 -15.01 20.75
C ASP A 262 -7.17 -15.46 19.48
N GLY A 263 -6.43 -15.76 18.41
CA GLY A 263 -6.98 -16.17 17.11
C GLY A 263 -7.56 -15.03 16.26
N GLN A 264 -7.44 -13.78 16.71
CA GLN A 264 -7.79 -12.59 15.95
C GLN A 264 -6.52 -11.96 15.37
N ARG A 265 -6.54 -11.70 14.06
CA ARG A 265 -5.45 -11.03 13.35
C ARG A 265 -5.58 -9.51 13.51
N SER A 266 -4.45 -8.83 13.60
CA SER A 266 -4.36 -7.37 13.58
C SER A 266 -3.11 -6.92 12.82
N THR A 267 -3.14 -5.72 12.25
CA THR A 267 -2.06 -5.17 11.42
C THR A 267 -1.22 -4.16 12.22
N LEU A 268 0.10 -4.37 12.21
CA LEU A 268 1.11 -3.52 12.85
C LEU A 268 1.67 -2.47 11.90
N GLY A 269 1.55 -2.70 10.60
CA GLY A 269 1.93 -1.74 9.58
C GLY A 269 1.68 -2.30 8.20
N ALA A 270 1.39 -1.42 7.24
CA ALA A 270 1.25 -1.80 5.85
C ALA A 270 1.81 -0.71 4.91
N ALA A 271 2.31 -1.15 3.76
CA ALA A 271 2.79 -0.30 2.68
C ALA A 271 2.41 -0.91 1.33
N SER A 272 2.23 -0.06 0.32
CA SER A 272 1.99 -0.50 -1.06
C SER A 272 2.83 0.26 -2.06
N LEU A 273 3.13 -0.41 -3.17
CA LEU A 273 3.92 0.09 -4.28
C LEU A 273 3.20 -0.23 -5.59
N LEU A 274 2.75 0.80 -6.31
CA LEU A 274 2.29 0.68 -7.68
C LEU A 274 3.49 0.65 -8.64
N LEU A 275 3.53 -0.33 -9.54
CA LEU A 275 4.61 -0.46 -10.53
C LEU A 275 4.34 0.31 -11.83
N GLY A 276 3.09 0.72 -12.05
CA GLY A 276 2.75 1.70 -13.08
C GLY A 276 3.34 3.08 -12.81
N GLN A 277 3.34 3.94 -13.83
CA GLN A 277 3.74 5.33 -13.62
C GLN A 277 2.87 5.92 -12.50
N PRO A 278 3.46 6.61 -11.50
CA PRO A 278 2.66 7.32 -10.51
C PRO A 278 1.72 8.22 -11.30
N SER A 279 0.41 8.07 -11.04
CA SER A 279 -0.53 9.05 -11.55
C SER A 279 0.03 10.40 -11.15
N ASN A 280 0.13 11.33 -12.11
CA ASN A 280 0.55 12.70 -11.86
C ASN A 280 -0.51 13.38 -10.98
N ASN A 281 -0.62 12.96 -9.73
CA ASN A 281 -1.19 13.78 -8.70
C ASN A 281 -0.08 14.77 -8.39
N ASP A 282 -0.08 15.84 -9.19
CA ASP A 282 0.61 17.09 -8.91
C ASP A 282 0.11 17.59 -7.55
N GLY A 283 0.55 16.95 -6.47
CA GLY A 283 0.45 17.47 -5.13
C GLY A 283 1.01 18.88 -5.22
N ILE A 284 0.16 19.87 -4.95
CA ILE A 284 0.54 21.29 -5.05
C ILE A 284 1.82 21.44 -4.26
N SER A 285 2.92 21.64 -5.00
CA SER A 285 4.26 21.70 -4.42
C SER A 285 4.21 22.61 -3.21
N ILE A 286 4.64 22.11 -2.04
CA ILE A 286 4.57 22.87 -0.78
C ILE A 286 5.30 24.23 -0.90
N PHE A 287 6.21 24.34 -1.87
CA PHE A 287 6.86 25.58 -2.26
C PHE A 287 5.89 26.66 -2.74
N ILE A 288 4.75 26.34 -3.36
CA ILE A 288 3.75 27.31 -3.83
C ILE A 288 3.11 28.10 -2.65
N PRO A 289 2.56 27.46 -1.61
CA PRO A 289 2.08 28.18 -0.43
C PRO A 289 3.22 28.92 0.31
N PHE A 290 4.43 28.36 0.39
CA PHE A 290 5.56 29.05 1.02
C PHE A 290 6.01 30.30 0.23
N ILE A 291 6.07 30.24 -1.10
CA ILE A 291 6.42 31.37 -1.96
C ILE A 291 5.35 32.47 -1.85
N THR A 292 4.07 32.12 -1.86
CA THR A 292 2.98 33.11 -1.73
C THR A 292 3.00 33.79 -0.36
N ILE A 293 3.19 33.05 0.75
CA ILE A 293 3.36 33.63 2.09
C ILE A 293 4.56 34.58 2.12
N THR A 294 5.67 34.21 1.48
CA THR A 294 6.89 35.02 1.45
C THR A 294 6.69 36.32 0.65
N ILE A 295 6.03 36.25 -0.51
CA ILE A 295 5.72 37.42 -1.35
C ILE A 295 4.77 38.37 -0.60
N VAL A 296 3.72 37.84 0.01
CA VAL A 296 2.76 38.65 0.79
C VAL A 296 3.44 39.31 1.98
N SER A 297 4.29 38.57 2.70
CA SER A 297 5.06 39.10 3.82
C SER A 297 6.03 40.20 3.40
N ALA A 298 6.71 40.02 2.26
CA ALA A 298 7.58 41.05 1.68
C ALA A 298 6.77 42.29 1.27
N LEU A 299 5.64 42.13 0.59
CA LEU A 299 4.78 43.25 0.17
C LEU A 299 4.27 44.05 1.37
N ILE A 300 3.89 43.38 2.47
CA ILE A 300 3.49 44.05 3.72
C ILE A 300 4.66 44.83 4.33
N LEU A 301 5.85 44.22 4.42
CA LEU A 301 7.07 44.86 4.95
C LEU A 301 7.54 46.07 4.11
N PHE A 302 7.31 46.05 2.79
CA PHE A 302 7.70 47.15 1.91
C PHE A 302 6.62 48.22 1.74
N LYS A 303 5.34 47.91 2.00
CA LYS A 303 4.24 48.88 1.97
C LYS A 303 4.42 50.01 3.00
N ASP A 304 4.99 49.70 4.16
CA ASP A 304 5.29 50.68 5.21
C ASP A 304 6.56 51.52 4.93
N ARG A 305 7.28 51.28 3.83
CA ARG A 305 8.46 52.08 3.42
C ARG A 305 8.15 53.11 2.32
N PHE A 306 6.94 53.14 1.78
CA PHE A 306 6.53 54.04 0.69
C PHE A 306 5.37 55.00 1.06
N LEU A 307 5.07 55.14 2.35
CA LEU A 307 4.21 56.19 2.91
C LEU A 307 5.04 57.14 3.78
#